data_AF-A0A2H9MU56-F1
#
_entry.id   AF-A0A2H9MU56-F1
#
_cell.length_a   1.000
_cell.length_b   1.000
_cell.length_c   1.000
_cell.angle_alpha   90.00
_cell.angle_beta   90.00
_cell.angle_gamma   90.00
#
_symmetry.space_group_name_H-M   'P 1'
#
loop_
_entity.id
_entity.type
_entity.pdbx_description
1 polymer ?
#
loop_
_entity_poly.entity_id
_entity_poly.type
_entity_poly.pdbx_seq_one_letter_code
_entity_poly.pdbx_strand_id
1 'polypeptide(L)'
;MLLSSVVFTNVVFATSYDINMPTGSASPDAPYFWQNEKSGLATGDIDIFIGDTVIWQNADTAKHTITSGTVDGGPDGIFGGSNFISPGQSYKFTFTETGQFPYYCLIHPWMTGTVFVTDGYKTIQDVGKTVGDGSTTFDVEYNFDRILALNLIDQGQKLLTFEII
;
A
#
# COMPACT_ATOMS: atom_id res chain seq x y z
N MET A 1 31.40 19.00 12.66
CA MET A 1 30.77 18.03 11.74
C MET A 1 29.50 18.71 11.23
N LEU A 2 29.45 19.05 9.94
CA LEU A 2 28.33 19.78 9.35
C LEU A 2 27.32 18.77 8.81
N LEU A 3 26.13 18.75 9.38
CA LEU A 3 24.98 18.05 8.82
C LEU A 3 24.39 18.94 7.71
N SER A 4 24.27 18.41 6.50
CA SER A 4 23.62 19.12 5.39
C SER A 4 22.26 18.50 5.12
N SER A 5 21.21 19.32 5.06
CA SER A 5 19.86 18.86 4.71
C SER A 5 19.74 18.69 3.20
N VAL A 6 19.37 17.49 2.75
CA VAL A 6 19.02 17.21 1.36
C VAL A 6 17.51 17.36 1.17
N VAL A 7 17.11 17.96 0.05
CA VAL A 7 15.70 18.13 -0.33
C VAL A 7 15.26 16.88 -1.09
N PHE A 8 14.17 16.26 -0.64
CA PHE A 8 13.58 15.08 -1.29
C PHE A 8 12.39 15.50 -2.16
N THR A 9 12.28 14.92 -3.34
CA THR A 9 11.12 15.07 -4.22
C THR A 9 10.39 13.72 -4.29
N ASN A 10 9.13 13.68 -3.85
CA ASN A 10 8.27 12.52 -4.05
C ASN A 10 7.76 12.56 -5.48
N VAL A 11 8.12 11.58 -6.30
CA VAL A 11 7.50 11.38 -7.61
C VAL A 11 6.43 10.32 -7.43
N VAL A 12 5.17 10.75 -7.38
CA VAL A 12 4.03 9.83 -7.24
C VAL A 12 3.18 9.90 -8.49
N PHE A 13 3.17 8.82 -9.26
CA PHE A 13 2.21 8.65 -10.36
C PHE A 13 1.01 7.90 -9.80
N ALA A 14 -0.20 8.45 -9.99
CA ALA A 14 -1.42 7.75 -9.61
C ALA A 14 -1.57 6.47 -10.44
N THR A 15 -1.56 5.33 -9.77
CA THR A 15 -1.75 3.99 -10.35
C THR A 15 -3.01 3.33 -9.80
N SER A 16 -3.51 2.34 -10.54
CA SER A 16 -4.65 1.52 -10.11
C SER A 16 -4.20 0.09 -9.88
N TYR A 17 -4.76 -0.53 -8.85
CA TYR A 17 -4.55 -1.94 -8.51
C TYR A 17 -5.87 -2.67 -8.41
N ASP A 18 -5.91 -3.88 -8.94
CA ASP A 18 -7.09 -4.73 -8.96
C ASP A 18 -6.99 -5.85 -7.92
N ILE A 19 -8.04 -5.96 -7.09
CA ILE A 19 -8.26 -7.06 -6.16
C ILE A 19 -9.54 -7.77 -6.59
N ASN A 20 -9.42 -9.02 -6.99
CA ASN A 20 -10.54 -9.84 -7.43
C ASN A 20 -11.08 -10.69 -6.29
N MET A 21 -12.41 -10.77 -6.21
CA MET A 21 -13.12 -11.81 -5.46
C MET A 21 -13.38 -12.97 -6.43
N PRO A 22 -12.56 -14.04 -6.45
CA PRO A 22 -12.76 -15.15 -7.38
C PRO A 22 -14.04 -15.92 -7.04
N THR A 23 -14.50 -16.72 -8.01
CA THR A 23 -15.63 -17.64 -7.81
C THR A 23 -15.38 -18.56 -6.61
N GLY A 24 -16.33 -18.59 -5.69
CA GLY A 24 -16.27 -19.38 -4.46
C GLY A 24 -15.64 -18.67 -3.26
N SER A 25 -15.19 -17.42 -3.39
CA SER A 25 -14.60 -16.63 -2.30
C SER A 25 -15.54 -16.41 -1.11
N ALA A 26 -16.86 -16.49 -1.33
CA ALA A 26 -17.88 -16.52 -0.29
C ALA A 26 -17.95 -17.83 0.52
N SER A 27 -17.11 -18.82 0.28
CA SER A 27 -17.02 -20.02 1.12
C SER A 27 -15.98 -19.81 2.22
N PRO A 28 -16.25 -20.18 3.49
CA PRO A 28 -15.24 -20.18 4.54
C PRO A 28 -14.10 -21.19 4.27
N ASP A 29 -14.36 -22.20 3.45
CA ASP A 29 -13.36 -23.20 3.05
C ASP A 29 -12.59 -22.81 1.77
N ALA A 30 -12.86 -21.61 1.22
CA ALA A 30 -12.17 -21.14 0.02
C ALA A 30 -10.69 -20.90 0.32
N PRO A 31 -9.75 -21.42 -0.50
CA PRO A 31 -8.33 -21.18 -0.30
C PRO A 31 -7.92 -19.73 -0.62
N TYR A 32 -8.74 -19.00 -1.37
CA TYR A 32 -8.45 -17.68 -1.92
C TYR A 32 -9.71 -16.82 -1.93
N PHE A 33 -9.63 -15.58 -1.47
CA PHE A 33 -10.80 -14.68 -1.40
C PHE A 33 -10.55 -13.26 -1.92
N TRP A 34 -9.37 -12.68 -1.70
CA TRP A 34 -8.99 -11.35 -2.20
C TRP A 34 -7.72 -11.46 -3.04
N GLN A 35 -7.87 -11.80 -4.32
CA GLN A 35 -6.74 -12.02 -5.22
C GLN A 35 -6.23 -10.71 -5.81
N ASN A 36 -5.01 -10.32 -5.45
CA ASN A 36 -4.29 -9.24 -6.11
C ASN A 36 -3.87 -9.69 -7.52
N GLU A 37 -4.30 -8.98 -8.56
CA GLU A 37 -3.99 -9.35 -9.95
C GLU A 37 -2.50 -9.31 -10.28
N LYS A 38 -1.77 -8.34 -9.71
CA LYS A 38 -0.36 -8.11 -10.01
C LYS A 38 0.55 -9.15 -9.37
N SER A 39 0.31 -9.49 -8.10
CA SER A 39 1.14 -10.45 -7.36
C SER A 39 0.62 -11.89 -7.43
N GLY A 40 -0.67 -12.07 -7.74
CA GLY A 40 -1.36 -13.36 -7.67
C GLY A 40 -1.65 -13.84 -6.23
N LEU A 41 -1.19 -13.12 -5.21
CA LEU A 41 -1.45 -13.44 -3.81
C LEU A 41 -2.92 -13.18 -3.48
N ALA A 42 -3.50 -14.06 -2.66
CA ALA A 42 -4.92 -14.00 -2.31
C ALA A 42 -5.19 -13.69 -0.83
N THR A 43 -4.24 -13.05 -0.15
CA THR A 43 -4.34 -12.64 1.25
C THR A 43 -5.23 -11.42 1.44
N GLY A 44 -5.46 -10.63 0.37
CA GLY A 44 -6.12 -9.33 0.43
C GLY A 44 -5.25 -8.17 0.87
N ASP A 45 -4.00 -8.45 1.23
CA ASP A 45 -3.03 -7.42 1.54
C ASP A 45 -2.45 -6.81 0.26
N ILE A 46 -2.27 -5.51 0.26
CA ILE A 46 -1.66 -4.78 -0.86
C ILE A 46 -0.91 -3.55 -0.37
N ASP A 47 0.29 -3.36 -0.91
CA ASP A 47 1.09 -2.14 -0.74
C ASP A 47 0.87 -1.21 -1.94
N ILE A 48 0.48 0.02 -1.65
CA ILE A 48 0.25 1.07 -2.64
C ILE A 48 0.84 2.40 -2.16
N PHE A 49 0.90 3.39 -3.04
CA PHE A 49 1.31 4.74 -2.69
C PHE A 49 0.12 5.67 -2.49
N ILE A 50 0.36 6.74 -1.72
CA ILE A 50 -0.60 7.84 -1.58
C ILE A 50 -1.01 8.37 -2.97
N GLY A 51 -2.31 8.52 -3.20
CA GLY A 51 -2.88 8.89 -4.49
C GLY A 51 -3.22 7.71 -5.40
N ASP A 52 -2.82 6.48 -5.06
CA ASP A 52 -3.22 5.28 -5.80
C ASP A 52 -4.67 4.88 -5.51
N THR A 53 -5.24 4.13 -6.45
CA THR A 53 -6.61 3.61 -6.39
C THR A 53 -6.60 2.09 -6.29
N VAL A 54 -7.35 1.53 -5.35
CA VAL A 54 -7.65 0.09 -5.32
C VAL A 54 -9.05 -0.12 -5.89
N ILE A 55 -9.19 -1.11 -6.76
CA ILE A 55 -10.43 -1.53 -7.41
C ILE A 55 -10.69 -2.98 -6.97
N TRP A 56 -11.75 -3.18 -6.19
CA TRP A 56 -12.23 -4.51 -5.82
C TRP A 56 -13.28 -4.96 -6.81
N GLN A 57 -13.03 -6.05 -7.54
CA GLN A 57 -13.95 -6.58 -8.55
C GLN A 57 -14.58 -7.88 -8.07
N ASN A 58 -15.91 -7.96 -8.15
CA ASN A 58 -16.64 -9.16 -7.77
C ASN A 58 -16.76 -10.12 -8.97
N ALA A 59 -15.79 -11.03 -9.11
CA ALA A 59 -15.85 -12.14 -10.05
C ALA A 59 -16.52 -13.40 -9.46
N ASP A 60 -17.05 -13.30 -8.25
CA ASP A 60 -17.83 -14.35 -7.61
C ASP A 60 -19.29 -14.28 -8.05
N THR A 61 -20.00 -15.37 -7.80
CA THR A 61 -21.46 -15.46 -7.97
C THR A 61 -22.22 -14.96 -6.75
N ALA A 62 -21.55 -14.88 -5.60
CA ALA A 62 -22.08 -14.30 -4.38
C ALA A 62 -21.99 -12.77 -4.38
N LYS A 63 -22.82 -12.11 -3.57
CA LYS A 63 -22.65 -10.69 -3.26
C LYS A 63 -21.57 -10.52 -2.22
N HIS A 64 -20.85 -9.42 -2.30
CA HIS A 64 -19.81 -9.08 -1.33
C HIS A 64 -19.91 -7.61 -0.92
N THR A 65 -19.17 -7.23 0.10
CA THR A 65 -18.99 -5.83 0.51
C THR A 65 -17.50 -5.57 0.66
N ILE A 66 -17.08 -4.33 0.45
CA ILE A 66 -15.81 -3.83 0.99
C ILE A 66 -16.17 -2.93 2.15
N THR A 67 -15.68 -3.24 3.35
CA THR A 67 -15.95 -2.46 4.56
C THR A 67 -14.63 -2.20 5.26
N SER A 68 -14.24 -0.93 5.36
CA SER A 68 -13.06 -0.53 6.10
C SER A 68 -13.25 -0.73 7.61
N GLY A 69 -12.22 -1.20 8.29
CA GLY A 69 -12.24 -1.59 9.69
C GLY A 69 -11.86 -3.06 9.88
N THR A 70 -12.15 -3.59 11.08
CA THR A 70 -11.82 -4.98 11.43
C THR A 70 -13.08 -5.74 11.83
N VAL A 71 -13.02 -7.07 11.78
CA VAL A 71 -14.15 -7.93 12.19
C VAL A 71 -14.53 -7.67 13.66
N ASP A 72 -13.53 -7.50 14.54
CA ASP A 72 -13.75 -7.27 15.97
C ASP A 72 -14.11 -5.81 16.31
N GLY A 73 -13.51 -4.84 15.60
CA GLY A 73 -13.73 -3.41 15.82
C GLY A 73 -14.93 -2.82 15.08
N GLY A 74 -15.47 -3.55 14.10
CA GLY A 74 -16.52 -3.06 13.22
C GLY A 74 -16.02 -2.06 12.17
N PRO A 75 -16.95 -1.44 11.42
CA PRO A 75 -16.61 -0.48 10.38
C PRO A 75 -16.08 0.83 10.96
N ASP A 76 -14.98 1.37 10.38
CA ASP A 76 -14.40 2.67 10.76
C ASP A 76 -14.88 3.84 9.88
N GLY A 77 -15.52 3.55 8.75
CA GLY A 77 -16.13 4.55 7.85
C GLY A 77 -15.15 5.26 6.91
N ILE A 78 -13.89 4.83 6.83
CA ILE A 78 -12.88 5.42 5.93
C ILE A 78 -13.23 5.15 4.45
N PHE A 79 -13.60 3.92 4.11
CA PHE A 79 -14.02 3.55 2.76
C PHE A 79 -15.00 2.36 2.76
N GLY A 80 -15.60 2.10 1.60
CA GLY A 80 -16.58 1.05 1.44
C GLY A 80 -17.89 1.32 2.19
N GLY A 81 -18.47 0.26 2.77
CA GLY A 81 -19.69 0.32 3.57
C GLY A 81 -20.57 -0.92 3.40
N SER A 82 -21.83 -0.83 3.80
CA SER A 82 -22.81 -1.93 3.70
C SER A 82 -23.39 -2.14 2.31
N ASN A 83 -22.89 -1.43 1.30
CA ASN A 83 -23.38 -1.54 -0.07
C ASN A 83 -22.83 -2.82 -0.71
N PHE A 84 -23.74 -3.65 -1.20
CA PHE A 84 -23.38 -4.88 -1.88
C PHE A 84 -22.77 -4.60 -3.25
N ILE A 85 -21.62 -5.20 -3.50
CA ILE A 85 -21.02 -5.38 -4.82
C ILE A 85 -21.63 -6.65 -5.39
N SER A 86 -22.48 -6.50 -6.40
CA SER A 86 -23.09 -7.64 -7.10
C SER A 86 -22.09 -8.32 -8.04
N PRO A 87 -22.32 -9.58 -8.44
CA PRO A 87 -21.49 -10.26 -9.44
C PRO A 87 -21.25 -9.41 -10.67
N GLY A 88 -20.00 -9.34 -11.13
CA GLY A 88 -19.53 -8.53 -12.25
C GLY A 88 -19.48 -7.02 -11.99
N GLN A 89 -19.71 -6.56 -10.76
CA GLN A 89 -19.57 -5.15 -10.37
C GLN A 89 -18.27 -4.93 -9.60
N SER A 90 -17.88 -3.67 -9.45
CA SER A 90 -16.70 -3.28 -8.70
C SER A 90 -16.95 -2.13 -7.74
N TYR A 91 -16.08 -2.02 -6.74
CA TYR A 91 -15.93 -0.88 -5.87
C TYR A 91 -14.52 -0.33 -6.04
N LYS A 92 -14.34 0.99 -5.97
CA LYS A 92 -13.02 1.61 -6.07
C LYS A 92 -12.85 2.71 -5.04
N PHE A 93 -11.64 2.84 -4.51
CA PHE A 93 -11.29 3.90 -3.57
C PHE A 93 -9.87 4.39 -3.83
N THR A 94 -9.69 5.71 -3.83
CA THR A 94 -8.39 6.37 -3.96
C THR A 94 -7.89 6.77 -2.58
N PHE A 95 -6.73 6.29 -2.17
CA PHE A 95 -6.18 6.53 -0.85
C PHE A 95 -5.36 7.81 -0.84
N THR A 96 -5.77 8.82 -0.07
CA THR A 96 -5.10 10.13 0.00
C THR A 96 -4.32 10.36 1.28
N GLU A 97 -4.23 9.35 2.14
CA GLU A 97 -3.51 9.39 3.41
C GLU A 97 -2.66 8.13 3.55
N THR A 98 -1.48 8.26 4.14
CA THR A 98 -0.64 7.11 4.47
C THR A 98 -1.18 6.39 5.70
N GLY A 99 -0.93 5.08 5.79
CA GLY A 99 -1.38 4.28 6.91
C GLY A 99 -1.71 2.84 6.55
N GLN A 100 -2.31 2.15 7.52
CA GLN A 100 -2.83 0.80 7.36
C GLN A 100 -4.34 0.86 7.41
N PHE A 101 -4.98 0.31 6.39
CA PHE A 101 -6.41 0.37 6.19
C PHE A 101 -6.96 -1.05 6.12
N PRO A 102 -7.23 -1.69 7.28
CA PRO A 102 -7.82 -3.00 7.31
C PRO A 102 -9.23 -2.94 6.71
N TYR A 103 -9.65 -4.03 6.08
CA TYR A 103 -10.99 -4.17 5.54
C TYR A 103 -11.45 -5.62 5.57
N TYR A 104 -12.77 -5.80 5.49
CA TYR A 104 -13.40 -7.11 5.49
C TYR A 104 -14.71 -7.10 4.71
N CYS A 105 -15.23 -8.30 4.45
CA CYS A 105 -16.59 -8.49 3.94
C CYS A 105 -17.57 -8.69 5.11
N LEU A 106 -18.59 -7.83 5.23
CA LEU A 106 -19.57 -7.86 6.33
C LEU A 106 -20.34 -9.18 6.43
N ILE A 107 -20.65 -9.80 5.29
CA ILE A 107 -21.44 -11.04 5.22
C ILE A 107 -20.58 -12.30 5.09
N HIS A 108 -19.27 -12.13 4.87
CA HIS A 108 -18.28 -13.20 4.80
C HIS A 108 -17.06 -12.81 5.65
N PRO A 109 -17.17 -12.79 7.00
CA PRO A 109 -16.18 -12.12 7.87
C PRO A 109 -14.78 -12.75 7.87
N TRP A 110 -14.61 -13.96 7.33
CA TRP A 110 -13.28 -14.57 7.12
C TRP A 110 -12.50 -13.92 5.97
N MET A 111 -13.16 -13.17 5.09
CA MET A 111 -12.51 -12.43 4.02
C MET A 111 -11.97 -11.11 4.58
N THR A 112 -10.71 -11.10 5.02
CA THR A 112 -10.02 -9.93 5.57
C THR A 112 -8.79 -9.56 4.74
N GLY A 113 -8.45 -8.28 4.66
CA GLY A 113 -7.20 -7.82 4.06
C GLY A 113 -6.81 -6.44 4.58
N THR A 114 -5.62 -5.97 4.23
CA THR A 114 -5.12 -4.64 4.62
C THR A 114 -4.53 -3.91 3.42
N VAL A 115 -4.98 -2.68 3.19
CA VAL A 115 -4.29 -1.77 2.26
C VAL A 115 -3.23 -1.01 3.05
N PHE A 116 -1.97 -1.18 2.67
CA PHE A 116 -0.83 -0.44 3.21
C PHE A 116 -0.52 0.72 2.26
N VAL A 117 -0.66 1.95 2.75
CA VAL A 117 -0.44 3.15 1.93
C VAL A 117 0.79 3.88 2.44
N THR A 118 1.80 4.02 1.58
CA THR A 118 3.04 4.73 1.89
C THR A 118 3.20 5.99 1.04
N ASP A 119 4.07 6.88 1.47
CA ASP A 119 4.41 8.13 0.78
C ASP A 119 5.42 7.90 -0.34
N GLY A 120 5.05 7.06 -1.33
CA GLY A 120 5.85 6.84 -2.54
C GLY A 120 7.18 6.12 -2.30
N TYR A 121 7.92 5.89 -3.38
CA TYR A 121 9.37 5.77 -3.28
C TYR A 121 9.93 7.13 -2.87
N LYS A 122 10.83 7.15 -1.90
CA LYS A 122 11.64 8.34 -1.62
C LYS A 122 12.96 8.16 -2.33
N THR A 123 13.31 9.16 -3.12
CA THR A 123 14.57 9.18 -3.86
C THR A 123 15.54 10.12 -3.18
N ILE A 124 16.70 9.61 -2.78
CA ILE A 124 17.85 10.45 -2.42
C ILE A 124 18.59 10.73 -3.72
N GLN A 125 18.51 11.98 -4.19
CA GLN A 125 19.20 12.37 -5.40
C GLN A 125 20.69 12.61 -5.16
N ASP A 126 21.50 12.36 -6.18
CA ASP A 126 22.91 12.75 -6.21
C ASP A 126 23.71 12.23 -5.01
N VAL A 127 23.43 11.00 -4.54
CA VAL A 127 24.10 10.41 -3.37
C VAL A 127 25.61 10.38 -3.60
N GLY A 128 26.07 9.92 -4.76
CA GLY A 128 27.50 9.91 -5.08
C GLY A 128 28.16 11.31 -5.15
N LYS A 129 27.39 12.38 -5.39
CA LYS A 129 27.89 13.76 -5.28
C LYS A 129 28.08 14.21 -3.83
N THR A 130 27.21 13.71 -2.95
CA THR A 130 27.07 14.15 -1.56
C THR A 130 27.91 13.32 -0.59
N VAL A 131 28.08 12.02 -0.86
CA VAL A 131 28.87 11.07 -0.04
C VAL A 131 29.92 10.28 -0.84
N GLY A 132 29.94 10.36 -2.17
CA GLY A 132 30.86 9.62 -3.04
C GLY A 132 32.22 10.32 -3.27
N ASP A 133 32.69 10.31 -4.51
CA ASP A 133 33.92 10.98 -4.96
C ASP A 133 33.70 12.43 -5.42
N GLY A 134 32.44 12.91 -5.35
CA GLY A 134 32.04 14.24 -5.84
C GLY A 134 31.87 14.34 -7.35
N SER A 135 32.08 13.25 -8.08
CA SER A 135 32.07 13.15 -9.56
C SER A 135 31.04 12.15 -10.07
N THR A 136 30.90 11.02 -9.37
CA THR A 136 29.99 9.94 -9.67
C THR A 136 28.64 10.27 -9.06
N THR A 137 27.58 10.31 -9.87
CA THR A 137 26.21 10.58 -9.40
C THR A 137 25.36 9.34 -9.60
N PHE A 138 24.61 8.97 -8.57
CA PHE A 138 23.57 7.96 -8.63
C PHE A 138 22.46 8.35 -7.64
N ASP A 139 21.23 8.05 -8.03
CA ASP A 139 20.07 8.19 -7.17
C ASP A 139 19.87 6.90 -6.37
N VAL A 140 19.53 7.04 -5.09
CA VAL A 140 19.11 5.89 -4.26
C VAL A 140 17.61 5.97 -4.09
N GLU A 141 16.91 5.07 -4.76
CA GLU A 141 15.48 4.85 -4.61
C GLU A 141 15.25 3.77 -3.55
N TYR A 142 14.34 4.03 -2.62
CA TYR A 142 13.96 3.05 -1.62
C TYR A 142 12.44 3.04 -1.41
N ASN A 143 11.93 1.85 -1.11
CA ASN A 143 10.57 1.60 -0.69
C ASN A 143 10.63 0.80 0.60
N PHE A 144 10.00 1.32 1.66
CA PHE A 144 9.86 0.59 2.91
C PHE A 144 8.38 0.48 3.24
N ASP A 145 7.97 -0.71 3.65
CA ASP A 145 6.61 -1.00 4.12
C ASP A 145 6.31 -0.37 5.50
N ARG A 146 7.20 0.51 5.97
CA ARG A 146 7.15 1.19 7.28
C ARG A 146 7.51 2.67 7.13
N ILE A 147 6.92 3.48 7.99
CA ILE A 147 7.22 4.91 8.09
C ILE A 147 8.69 5.04 8.55
N LEU A 148 9.54 5.66 7.72
CA LEU A 148 10.90 6.00 8.13
C LEU A 148 10.90 7.22 9.05
N ALA A 149 11.61 7.14 10.18
CA ALA A 149 12.09 8.32 10.90
C ALA A 149 13.53 8.60 10.46
N LEU A 150 13.81 9.89 10.17
CA LEU A 150 15.14 10.45 9.91
C LEU A 150 16.02 9.72 8.86
N ASN A 151 16.24 10.37 7.72
CA ASN A 151 17.33 10.01 6.80
C ASN A 151 18.54 10.89 7.09
N LEU A 152 19.53 10.34 7.78
CA LEU A 152 20.79 11.02 8.09
C LEU A 152 21.84 10.64 7.05
N ILE A 153 22.44 11.65 6.41
CA ILE A 153 23.60 11.50 5.53
C ILE A 153 24.82 11.96 6.32
N ASP A 154 25.68 11.02 6.70
CA ASP A 154 26.98 11.32 7.31
C ASP A 154 28.04 11.45 6.21
N GLN A 155 28.38 12.69 5.86
CA GLN A 155 29.41 13.00 4.86
C GLN A 155 30.82 12.61 5.30
N GLY A 156 31.10 12.55 6.60
CA GLY A 156 32.43 12.20 7.12
C GLY A 156 32.68 10.69 7.03
N GLN A 157 31.65 9.89 7.28
CA GLN A 157 31.72 8.43 7.21
C GLN A 157 31.31 7.86 5.86
N LYS A 158 30.79 8.69 4.96
CA LYS A 158 30.16 8.26 3.70
C LYS A 158 29.04 7.24 3.95
N LEU A 159 28.24 7.48 5.00
CA LEU A 159 27.20 6.58 5.47
C LEU A 159 25.82 7.19 5.20
N LEU A 160 24.94 6.40 4.60
CA LEU A 160 23.51 6.66 4.57
C LEU A 160 22.86 5.78 5.64
N THR A 161 22.16 6.38 6.58
CA THR A 161 21.41 5.65 7.62
C THR A 161 19.95 6.04 7.57
N PHE A 162 19.09 5.03 7.56
CA PHE A 162 17.65 5.14 7.73
C PHE A 162 17.25 4.30 8.95
N GLU A 163 16.35 4.83 9.76
CA GLU A 163 15.74 4.08 10.87
C GLU A 163 14.37 3.56 10.43
N ILE A 164 14.20 2.24 10.49
CA ILE A 164 12.93 1.58 10.24
C ILE A 164 12.20 1.53 11.59
N ILE A 165 11.04 2.18 11.69
CA ILE A 165 10.19 2.20 12.91
C ILE A 165 9.18 1.06 12.85
#